data_AF-A0A936JTG8-F1
#
_entry.id   AF-A0A936JTG8-F1
#
_cell.length_a   1.000
_cell.length_b   1.000
_cell.length_c   1.000
_cell.angle_alpha   90.00
_cell.angle_beta   90.00
_cell.angle_gamma   90.00
#
_symmetry.space_group_name_H-M   'P 1'
#
loop_
_entity.id
_entity.type
_entity.pdbx_description
1 polymer ?
#
loop_
_entity_poly.entity_id
_entity_poly.type
_entity_poly.pdbx_seq_one_letter_code
_entity_poly.pdbx_strand_id
1 'polypeptide(L)'
;MGPRYVARWDLDKTYLRTDFDTLRDLARTAIERPDQKRTVPGAAALLRELGRAGVETHILSGSPEQLRSRIEQKLRLDGAKWASLTLKPNLQNILRLRFRALRGQLGYKLPALLQRRCELLGQRDESGEIVREVLLGDDAEADAFVYSLYADICEGRVSNEEILDIMRRGRAYEDTIADTLHFARMVEKGPVVEHILIHLDRQSSPADFRQYGPRVVPFYNYLQAAFVLHEAGRIPGRAVLRVAQDLIGAHNFDGASLGRSFLDLSRRGHVSGRGIADIAAAYREMTHGRPTSASELGAMVASLEKMVPELRPLAAREQPTLDYRSMVEAHNPRARKK
;
A
#
# COMPACT_ATOMS: atom_id res chain seq x y z
N MET A 1 -9.98 -12.90 18.94
CA MET A 1 -10.68 -11.76 18.34
C MET A 1 -10.10 -11.57 16.95
N GLY A 2 -10.95 -11.53 15.91
CA GLY A 2 -10.49 -11.33 14.53
C GLY A 2 -10.03 -9.88 14.29
N PRO A 3 -9.34 -9.58 13.18
CA PRO A 3 -8.86 -8.23 12.91
C PRO A 3 -10.03 -7.27 12.67
N ARG A 4 -9.93 -6.06 13.23
CA ARG A 4 -10.82 -4.94 12.88
C ARG A 4 -10.40 -4.22 11.59
N TYR A 5 -9.12 -4.31 11.26
CA TYR A 5 -8.55 -3.68 10.07
C TYR A 5 -7.32 -4.43 9.59
N VAL A 6 -7.20 -4.56 8.28
CA VAL A 6 -6.09 -5.28 7.63
C VAL A 6 -5.28 -4.33 6.76
N ALA A 7 -3.96 -4.47 6.80
CA ALA A 7 -3.07 -3.84 5.82
C ALA A 7 -2.46 -4.91 4.92
N ARG A 8 -2.61 -4.79 3.60
CA ARG A 8 -1.88 -5.61 2.62
C ARG A 8 -0.72 -4.77 2.08
N TRP A 9 0.51 -5.22 2.28
CA TRP A 9 1.70 -4.50 1.86
C TRP A 9 2.42 -5.27 0.77
N ASP A 10 2.65 -4.64 -0.38
CA ASP A 10 3.74 -5.07 -1.23
C ASP A 10 5.08 -4.73 -0.56
N LEU A 11 6.04 -5.64 -0.65
CA LEU A 11 7.35 -5.46 -0.02
C LEU A 11 8.38 -4.87 -1.00
N ASP A 12 8.32 -5.30 -2.25
CA ASP A 12 9.32 -4.94 -3.26
C ASP A 12 9.11 -3.47 -3.64
N LYS A 13 10.18 -2.64 -3.60
CA LYS A 13 10.19 -1.18 -3.86
C LYS A 13 9.36 -0.30 -2.91
N THR A 14 8.34 -0.88 -2.28
CA THR A 14 7.49 -0.21 -1.29
C THR A 14 8.16 -0.23 0.10
N TYR A 15 8.74 -1.35 0.55
CA TYR A 15 9.43 -1.46 1.85
C TYR A 15 10.96 -1.48 1.72
N LEU A 16 11.48 -2.19 0.71
CA LEU A 16 12.91 -2.29 0.41
C LEU A 16 13.23 -1.48 -0.85
N ARG A 17 14.23 -0.59 -0.79
CA ARG A 17 14.85 -0.04 -2.00
C ARG A 17 15.67 -1.13 -2.65
N THR A 18 15.06 -1.87 -3.58
CA THR A 18 15.73 -2.94 -4.32
C THR A 18 15.44 -2.79 -5.81
N ASP A 19 16.50 -2.60 -6.59
CA ASP A 19 16.49 -2.68 -8.05
C ASP A 19 16.57 -4.16 -8.44
N PHE A 20 15.43 -4.85 -8.50
CA PHE A 20 15.35 -6.21 -9.04
C PHE A 20 15.21 -6.16 -10.57
N ASP A 21 16.23 -5.67 -11.27
CA ASP A 21 16.18 -5.63 -12.73
C ASP A 21 16.80 -6.88 -13.39
N THR A 22 17.64 -7.67 -12.68
CA THR A 22 18.22 -8.90 -13.24
C THR A 22 18.43 -10.07 -12.25
N LEU A 23 18.54 -11.31 -12.78
CA LEU A 23 18.94 -12.52 -12.03
C LEU A 23 20.32 -12.38 -11.34
N ARG A 24 21.19 -11.49 -11.85
CA ARG A 24 22.48 -11.17 -11.25
C ARG A 24 22.32 -10.33 -9.98
N ASP A 25 21.31 -9.46 -9.92
CA ASP A 25 20.99 -8.63 -8.74
C ASP A 25 20.38 -9.48 -7.61
N LEU A 26 19.64 -10.54 -7.95
CA LEU A 26 19.13 -11.51 -6.98
C LEU A 26 20.26 -12.24 -6.24
N ALA A 27 21.31 -12.65 -6.96
CA ALA A 27 22.49 -13.31 -6.38
C ALA A 27 23.33 -12.35 -5.52
N ARG A 28 23.43 -11.08 -5.92
CA ARG A 28 24.12 -10.02 -5.14
C ARG A 28 23.36 -9.69 -3.85
N THR A 29 22.04 -9.56 -3.92
CA THR A 29 21.14 -9.35 -2.77
C THR A 29 21.13 -10.57 -1.82
N ALA A 30 21.38 -11.77 -2.37
CA ALA A 30 21.61 -12.99 -1.61
C ALA A 30 23.02 -13.06 -0.96
N ILE A 31 23.84 -12.02 -1.05
CA ILE A 31 25.12 -11.89 -0.32
C ILE A 31 25.11 -10.65 0.58
N GLU A 32 24.34 -9.62 0.25
CA GLU A 32 24.18 -8.42 1.07
C GLU A 32 23.60 -8.71 2.46
N ARG A 33 24.19 -8.08 3.48
CA ARG A 33 23.74 -8.25 4.87
C ARG A 33 22.43 -7.49 5.10
N PRO A 34 21.52 -7.99 5.96
CA PRO A 34 20.22 -7.34 6.21
C PRO A 34 20.30 -5.88 6.66
N ASP A 35 21.34 -5.50 7.41
CA ASP A 35 21.64 -4.14 7.86
C ASP A 35 22.02 -3.18 6.72
N GLN A 36 22.46 -3.72 5.57
CA GLN A 36 22.84 -2.92 4.39
C GLN A 36 21.65 -2.59 3.48
N LYS A 37 20.48 -3.24 3.69
CA LYS A 37 19.26 -2.96 2.91
C LYS A 37 18.61 -1.66 3.37
N ARG A 38 18.59 -0.67 2.47
CA ARG A 38 17.94 0.63 2.71
C ARG A 38 16.42 0.48 2.62
N THR A 39 15.72 0.72 3.73
CA THR A 39 14.27 0.86 3.75
C THR A 39 13.88 2.20 3.14
N VAL A 40 12.69 2.27 2.52
CA VAL A 40 12.14 3.56 2.12
C VAL A 40 11.91 4.40 3.39
N PRO A 41 12.40 5.66 3.47
CA PRO A 41 12.24 6.50 4.65
C PRO A 41 10.77 6.58 5.10
N GLY A 42 10.52 6.37 6.39
CA GLY A 42 9.18 6.34 6.97
C GLY A 42 8.39 5.04 6.80
N ALA A 43 8.78 4.11 5.92
CA ALA A 43 8.06 2.85 5.71
C ALA A 43 8.10 1.95 6.95
N ALA A 44 9.30 1.74 7.50
CA ALA A 44 9.49 0.99 8.74
C ALA A 44 8.73 1.62 9.91
N ALA A 45 8.74 2.96 10.01
CA ALA A 45 7.96 3.68 11.02
C ALA A 45 6.46 3.44 10.86
N LEU A 46 5.91 3.57 9.65
CA LEU A 46 4.49 3.35 9.42
C LEU A 46 4.09 1.90 9.76
N LEU A 47 4.89 0.91 9.36
CA LEU A 47 4.61 -0.49 9.65
C LEU A 47 4.60 -0.79 11.15
N ARG A 48 5.53 -0.20 11.90
CA ARG A 48 5.53 -0.27 13.38
C ARG A 48 4.25 0.33 13.97
N GLU A 49 3.84 1.49 13.48
CA GLU A 49 2.68 2.20 14.02
C GLU A 49 1.35 1.52 13.66
N LEU A 50 1.22 0.92 12.47
CA LEU A 50 0.11 0.03 12.12
C LEU A 50 0.01 -1.13 13.13
N GLY A 51 1.14 -1.78 13.42
CA GLY A 51 1.19 -2.85 14.42
C GLY A 51 0.88 -2.39 15.85
N ARG A 52 1.18 -1.13 16.22
CA ARG A 52 0.79 -0.54 17.52
C ARG A 52 -0.70 -0.20 17.57
N ALA A 53 -1.30 0.18 16.45
CA ALA A 53 -2.72 0.45 16.32
C ALA A 53 -3.57 -0.83 16.25
N GLY A 54 -2.95 -2.01 16.29
CA GLY A 54 -3.65 -3.29 16.21
C GLY A 54 -4.10 -3.67 14.79
N VAL A 55 -3.51 -3.05 13.76
CA VAL A 55 -3.77 -3.39 12.35
C VAL A 55 -3.04 -4.69 12.00
N GLU A 56 -3.78 -5.67 11.50
CA GLU A 56 -3.22 -6.95 11.07
C GLU A 56 -2.57 -6.77 9.70
N THR A 57 -1.24 -6.87 9.65
CA THR A 57 -0.48 -6.60 8.41
C THR A 57 -0.07 -7.90 7.74
N HIS A 58 -0.46 -8.06 6.47
CA HIS A 58 -0.06 -9.16 5.63
C HIS A 58 0.80 -8.64 4.49
N ILE A 59 1.99 -9.21 4.36
CA ILE A 59 2.96 -8.81 3.35
C ILE A 59 2.84 -9.77 2.17
N LEU A 60 2.72 -9.22 0.97
CA LEU A 60 2.82 -9.90 -0.30
C LEU A 60 4.12 -9.43 -0.96
N SER A 61 4.91 -10.35 -1.53
CA SER A 61 6.12 -9.97 -2.24
C SER A 61 6.31 -10.84 -3.47
N GLY A 62 6.83 -10.21 -4.53
CA GLY A 62 7.32 -10.89 -5.73
C GLY A 62 8.68 -11.56 -5.52
N SER A 63 9.39 -11.24 -4.43
CA SER A 63 10.63 -11.91 -4.03
C SER A 63 10.44 -13.43 -3.85
N PRO A 64 11.47 -14.23 -4.20
CA PRO A 64 11.36 -15.67 -4.15
C PRO A 64 11.49 -16.21 -2.72
N GLU A 65 10.88 -17.38 -2.47
CA GLU A 65 10.83 -18.02 -1.15
C GLU A 65 12.19 -18.19 -0.46
N GLN A 66 13.29 -18.36 -1.21
CA GLN A 66 14.63 -18.49 -0.64
C GLN A 66 15.08 -17.25 0.16
N LEU A 67 14.50 -16.08 -0.10
CA LEU A 67 14.83 -14.84 0.62
C LEU A 67 14.03 -14.64 1.92
N ARG A 68 13.12 -15.57 2.26
CA ARG A 68 12.24 -15.46 3.43
C ARG A 68 12.98 -15.09 4.71
N SER A 69 14.00 -15.86 5.08
CA SER A 69 14.72 -15.67 6.34
C SER A 69 15.36 -14.29 6.44
N ARG A 70 15.88 -13.75 5.33
CA ARG A 70 16.49 -12.41 5.27
C ARG A 70 15.46 -11.30 5.37
N ILE A 71 14.33 -11.45 4.68
CA ILE A 71 13.22 -10.50 4.73
C ILE A 71 12.68 -10.44 6.16
N GLU A 72 12.40 -11.60 6.76
CA GLU A 72 11.92 -11.67 8.14
C GLU A 72 12.94 -11.06 9.11
N GLN A 73 14.23 -11.37 8.97
CA GLN A 73 15.27 -10.78 9.82
C GLN A 73 15.29 -9.25 9.72
N LYS A 74 15.19 -8.71 8.51
CA LYS A 74 15.12 -7.25 8.29
C LYS A 74 13.88 -6.64 8.93
N LEU A 75 12.70 -7.23 8.72
CA LEU A 75 11.46 -6.80 9.36
C LEU A 75 11.57 -6.81 10.90
N ARG A 76 12.20 -7.84 11.50
CA ARG A 76 12.45 -7.90 12.96
C ARG A 76 13.38 -6.78 13.42
N LEU A 77 14.47 -6.53 12.70
CA LEU A 77 15.42 -5.46 13.01
C LEU A 77 14.76 -4.08 12.97
N ASP A 78 13.82 -3.89 12.04
CA ASP A 78 13.05 -2.65 11.92
C ASP A 78 11.91 -2.53 12.94
N GLY A 79 11.70 -3.55 13.78
CA GLY A 79 10.64 -3.62 14.78
C GLY A 79 9.24 -3.82 14.20
N ALA A 80 9.13 -4.21 12.93
CA ALA A 80 7.86 -4.42 12.25
C ALA A 80 7.10 -5.61 12.87
N LYS A 81 5.77 -5.49 12.91
CA LYS A 81 4.87 -6.59 13.22
C LYS A 81 4.08 -6.96 11.98
N TRP A 82 4.03 -8.25 11.65
CA TRP A 82 3.26 -8.76 10.53
C TRP A 82 2.64 -10.11 10.90
N ALA A 83 1.48 -10.41 10.32
CA ALA A 83 0.74 -11.65 10.53
C ALA A 83 1.14 -12.73 9.53
N SER A 84 1.34 -12.36 8.26
CA SER A 84 1.79 -13.30 7.23
C SER A 84 2.76 -12.65 6.25
N LEU A 85 3.65 -13.47 5.69
CA LEU A 85 4.55 -13.11 4.59
C LEU A 85 4.38 -14.11 3.46
N THR A 86 3.74 -13.68 2.38
CA THR A 86 3.52 -14.46 1.16
C THR A 86 4.62 -14.11 0.16
N LEU A 87 5.41 -15.13 -0.21
CA LEU A 87 6.50 -15.01 -1.17
C LEU A 87 6.20 -15.87 -2.38
N LYS A 88 6.87 -15.56 -3.49
CA LYS A 88 6.68 -16.31 -4.72
C LYS A 88 7.36 -17.68 -4.62
N PRO A 89 6.66 -18.79 -4.92
CA PRO A 89 7.24 -20.12 -4.85
C PRO A 89 8.44 -20.27 -5.79
N ASN A 90 9.44 -21.01 -5.32
CA ASN A 90 10.78 -21.15 -5.88
C ASN A 90 10.87 -21.06 -7.42
N LEU A 91 11.89 -20.33 -7.90
CA LEU A 91 12.28 -20.24 -9.31
C LEU A 91 12.45 -21.59 -10.03
N GLN A 92 12.49 -22.74 -9.35
CA GLN A 92 12.62 -24.04 -10.02
C GLN A 92 11.38 -24.44 -10.85
N ASN A 93 10.20 -23.89 -10.55
CA ASN A 93 9.01 -24.01 -11.42
C ASN A 93 9.12 -23.15 -12.70
N ILE A 94 10.17 -22.33 -12.84
CA ILE A 94 10.49 -21.55 -14.04
C ILE A 94 11.06 -22.46 -15.16
N LEU A 95 11.50 -23.69 -14.84
CA LEU A 95 11.91 -24.70 -15.81
C LEU A 95 10.75 -25.25 -16.67
N ARG A 96 9.48 -24.96 -16.34
CA ARG A 96 8.30 -25.33 -17.17
C ARG A 96 8.07 -24.43 -18.40
N LEU A 97 9.11 -23.83 -19.00
CA LEU A 97 9.00 -22.99 -20.21
C LEU A 97 8.02 -21.79 -20.07
N ARG A 98 7.82 -21.27 -18.86
CA ARG A 98 6.85 -20.20 -18.53
C ARG A 98 7.36 -18.77 -18.89
N PHE A 99 8.24 -18.66 -19.88
CA PHE A 99 8.95 -17.43 -20.29
C PHE A 99 8.28 -16.64 -21.43
N ARG A 100 7.03 -16.22 -21.25
CA ARG A 100 6.50 -15.13 -22.11
C ARG A 100 5.99 -13.99 -21.25
N ALA A 101 6.99 -13.20 -20.83
CA ALA A 101 7.04 -11.78 -20.50
C ALA A 101 5.70 -11.04 -20.42
N LEU A 102 5.47 -10.41 -19.25
CA LEU A 102 4.33 -9.56 -18.83
C LEU A 102 3.06 -10.28 -18.32
N ARG A 103 3.20 -11.53 -17.88
CA ARG A 103 2.17 -12.33 -17.18
C ARG A 103 2.15 -12.22 -15.64
N GLY A 104 3.05 -11.42 -15.06
CA GLY A 104 3.64 -11.71 -13.74
C GLY A 104 2.91 -11.19 -12.49
N GLN A 105 2.14 -10.10 -12.57
CA GLN A 105 1.57 -9.46 -11.38
C GLN A 105 0.08 -9.77 -11.19
N LEU A 106 -0.76 -9.61 -12.21
CA LEU A 106 -2.18 -9.95 -12.11
C LEU A 106 -2.41 -11.42 -11.72
N GLY A 107 -1.76 -12.35 -12.43
CA GLY A 107 -1.89 -13.79 -12.18
C GLY A 107 -1.20 -14.30 -10.91
N TYR A 108 -0.52 -13.44 -10.14
CA TYR A 108 0.06 -13.83 -8.85
C TYR A 108 -0.62 -13.09 -7.71
N LYS A 109 -0.70 -11.77 -7.81
CA LYS A 109 -1.21 -10.90 -6.74
C LYS A 109 -2.70 -11.05 -6.54
N LEU A 110 -3.52 -11.06 -7.62
CA LEU A 110 -4.98 -11.14 -7.47
C LEU A 110 -5.45 -12.41 -6.75
N PRO A 111 -5.07 -13.64 -7.18
CA PRO A 111 -5.46 -14.85 -6.45
C PRO A 111 -4.90 -14.85 -5.02
N ALA A 112 -3.68 -14.37 -4.80
CA ALA A 112 -3.10 -14.30 -3.46
C ALA A 112 -3.91 -13.36 -2.54
N LEU A 113 -4.34 -12.19 -3.02
CA LEU A 113 -5.18 -11.27 -2.25
C LEU A 113 -6.53 -11.89 -1.89
N LEU A 114 -7.22 -12.49 -2.88
CA LEU A 114 -8.51 -13.15 -2.67
C LEU A 114 -8.41 -14.35 -1.73
N GLN A 115 -7.37 -15.17 -1.88
CA GLN A 115 -7.10 -16.29 -0.97
C GLN A 115 -6.89 -15.78 0.45
N ARG A 116 -6.01 -14.79 0.64
CA ARG A 116 -5.69 -14.26 1.97
C ARG A 116 -6.86 -13.54 2.63
N ARG A 117 -7.82 -13.05 1.85
CA ARG A 117 -9.11 -12.55 2.33
C ARG A 117 -9.97 -13.69 2.88
N CYS A 118 -10.04 -14.80 2.16
CA CYS A 118 -10.80 -15.99 2.58
C CYS A 118 -10.19 -16.68 3.82
N GLU A 119 -8.88 -16.55 4.02
CA GLU A 119 -8.16 -17.15 5.16
C GLU A 119 -8.20 -16.30 6.44
N LEU A 120 -8.84 -15.12 6.43
CA LEU A 120 -9.07 -14.37 7.66
C LEU A 120 -9.90 -15.20 8.64
N LEU A 121 -9.63 -15.05 9.95
CA LEU A 121 -10.42 -15.72 11.01
C LEU A 121 -11.92 -15.42 10.89
N GLY A 122 -12.25 -14.25 10.35
CA GLY A 122 -13.59 -13.86 9.91
C GLY A 122 -13.50 -12.69 8.95
N GLN A 123 -14.42 -12.63 7.97
CA GLN A 123 -14.52 -11.50 7.04
C GLN A 123 -15.36 -10.33 7.60
N ARG A 124 -15.99 -10.56 8.77
CA ARG A 124 -16.65 -9.55 9.60
C ARG A 124 -15.95 -9.42 10.95
N ASP A 125 -15.93 -8.21 11.49
CA ASP A 125 -15.43 -7.94 12.83
C ASP A 125 -16.47 -8.27 13.90
N GLU A 126 -16.14 -8.00 15.16
CA GLU A 126 -17.02 -8.26 16.32
C GLU A 126 -18.33 -7.46 16.30
N SER A 127 -18.37 -6.34 15.59
CA SER A 127 -19.59 -5.54 15.41
C SER A 127 -20.46 -6.07 14.27
N GLY A 128 -20.01 -7.11 13.56
CA GLY A 128 -20.68 -7.64 12.39
C GLY A 128 -20.42 -6.84 11.13
N GLU A 129 -19.53 -5.84 11.15
CA GLU A 129 -19.16 -5.05 9.97
C GLU A 129 -18.08 -5.77 9.15
N ILE A 130 -18.08 -5.55 7.83
CA ILE A 130 -17.05 -6.13 6.97
C ILE A 130 -15.67 -5.58 7.37
N VAL A 131 -14.72 -6.50 7.60
CA VAL A 131 -13.33 -6.13 7.92
C VAL A 131 -12.75 -5.35 6.74
N ARG A 132 -12.37 -4.11 6.98
CA ARG A 132 -11.80 -3.22 5.96
C ARG A 132 -10.31 -3.41 5.80
N GLU A 133 -9.82 -3.07 4.60
CA GLU A 133 -8.43 -3.21 4.21
C GLU A 133 -7.86 -1.90 3.63
N VAL A 134 -6.58 -1.66 3.91
CA VAL A 134 -5.74 -0.75 3.12
C VAL A 134 -4.72 -1.55 2.33
N LEU A 135 -4.51 -1.19 1.06
CA LEU A 135 -3.55 -1.83 0.17
C LEU A 135 -2.41 -0.86 -0.09
N LEU A 136 -1.17 -1.29 0.12
CA LEU A 136 0.02 -0.49 -0.14
C LEU A 136 0.85 -1.16 -1.22
N GLY A 137 1.28 -0.37 -2.19
CA GLY A 137 2.11 -0.80 -3.32
C GLY A 137 2.84 0.36 -3.96
N ASP A 138 3.34 0.16 -5.18
CA ASP A 138 4.18 1.13 -5.89
C ASP A 138 3.74 1.41 -7.33
N ASP A 139 4.36 2.43 -7.93
CA ASP A 139 4.14 2.89 -9.31
C ASP A 139 4.99 2.15 -10.36
N ALA A 140 5.90 1.28 -9.93
CA ALA A 140 6.71 0.46 -10.81
C ALA A 140 5.95 -0.78 -11.31
N GLU A 141 5.02 -1.28 -10.51
CA GLU A 141 4.20 -2.44 -10.81
C GLU A 141 2.78 -2.09 -11.28
N ALA A 142 1.95 -3.11 -11.52
CA ALA A 142 0.54 -2.95 -11.89
C ALA A 142 -0.38 -2.85 -10.65
N ASP A 143 0.12 -2.30 -9.54
CA ASP A 143 -0.55 -2.38 -8.24
C ASP A 143 -1.85 -1.63 -8.20
N ALA A 144 -1.89 -0.39 -8.69
CA ALA A 144 -3.13 0.37 -8.77
C ALA A 144 -4.21 -0.40 -9.55
N PHE A 145 -3.83 -1.10 -10.63
CA PHE A 145 -4.73 -1.93 -11.41
C PHE A 145 -5.20 -3.17 -10.64
N VAL A 146 -4.27 -3.98 -10.10
CA VAL A 146 -4.62 -5.22 -9.39
C VAL A 146 -5.43 -4.94 -8.13
N TYR A 147 -5.05 -3.91 -7.37
CA TYR A 147 -5.74 -3.53 -6.13
C TYR A 147 -7.12 -2.95 -6.38
N SER A 148 -7.30 -2.16 -7.45
CA SER A 148 -8.64 -1.69 -7.84
C SER A 148 -9.53 -2.85 -8.26
N LEU A 149 -9.01 -3.77 -9.09
CA LEU A 149 -9.74 -4.97 -9.52
C LEU A 149 -10.13 -5.85 -8.33
N TYR A 150 -9.21 -6.11 -7.41
CA TYR A 150 -9.50 -6.84 -6.17
C TYR A 150 -10.61 -6.16 -5.36
N ALA A 151 -10.53 -4.85 -5.17
CA ALA A 151 -11.52 -4.08 -4.44
C ALA A 151 -12.91 -4.17 -5.09
N ASP A 152 -12.99 -4.06 -6.41
CA ASP A 152 -14.25 -4.11 -7.14
C ASP A 152 -14.84 -5.54 -7.23
N ILE A 153 -13.98 -6.57 -7.24
CA ILE A 153 -14.42 -7.98 -7.06
C ILE A 153 -15.00 -8.18 -5.66
N CYS A 154 -14.39 -7.60 -4.63
CA CYS A 154 -14.89 -7.66 -3.26
C CYS A 154 -16.22 -6.90 -3.12
N GLU A 155 -16.40 -5.79 -3.83
CA GLU A 155 -17.68 -5.04 -3.84
C GLU A 155 -18.75 -5.68 -4.73
N GLY A 156 -18.41 -6.71 -5.51
CA GLY A 156 -19.33 -7.35 -6.45
C GLY A 156 -19.62 -6.53 -7.71
N ARG A 157 -18.77 -5.54 -8.03
CA ARG A 157 -18.86 -4.72 -9.25
C ARG A 157 -18.31 -5.42 -10.49
N VAL A 158 -17.55 -6.50 -10.32
CA VAL A 158 -16.95 -7.30 -11.40
C VAL A 158 -17.50 -8.72 -11.32
N SER A 159 -18.16 -9.15 -12.39
CA SER A 159 -18.74 -10.50 -12.52
C SER A 159 -17.67 -11.59 -12.70
N ASN A 160 -18.03 -12.85 -12.47
CA ASN A 160 -17.13 -13.98 -12.68
C ASN A 160 -16.70 -14.11 -14.15
N GLU A 161 -17.60 -13.81 -15.09
CA GLU A 161 -17.32 -13.79 -16.52
C GLU A 161 -16.30 -12.70 -16.87
N GLU A 162 -16.41 -11.52 -16.24
CA GLU A 162 -15.43 -10.45 -16.39
C GLU A 162 -14.08 -10.82 -15.79
N ILE A 163 -14.04 -11.42 -14.59
CA ILE A 163 -12.79 -11.91 -13.98
C ILE A 163 -12.09 -12.88 -14.92
N LEU A 164 -12.84 -13.83 -15.49
CA LEU A 164 -12.32 -14.80 -16.45
C LEU A 164 -11.71 -14.13 -17.68
N ASP A 165 -12.43 -13.18 -18.31
CA ASP A 165 -11.96 -12.45 -19.49
C ASP A 165 -10.71 -11.62 -19.18
N ILE A 166 -10.73 -10.83 -18.10
CA ILE A 166 -9.61 -9.99 -17.65
C ILE A 166 -8.37 -10.84 -17.41
N MET A 167 -8.51 -11.96 -16.69
CA MET A 167 -7.40 -12.85 -16.39
C MET A 167 -6.85 -13.53 -17.65
N ARG A 168 -7.70 -13.94 -18.60
CA ARG A 168 -7.27 -14.49 -19.90
C ARG A 168 -6.54 -13.45 -20.76
N ARG A 169 -7.02 -12.21 -20.80
CA ARG A 169 -6.35 -11.09 -21.50
C ARG A 169 -5.02 -10.70 -20.84
N GLY A 170 -4.97 -10.76 -19.51
CA GLY A 170 -3.72 -10.69 -18.72
C GLY A 170 -2.85 -11.94 -18.86
N ARG A 171 -3.33 -12.94 -19.62
CA ARG A 171 -2.67 -14.19 -19.96
C ARG A 171 -2.29 -15.02 -18.73
N ALA A 172 -3.08 -14.95 -17.66
CA ALA A 172 -2.95 -15.84 -16.52
C ALA A 172 -3.12 -17.31 -16.94
N TYR A 173 -2.56 -18.23 -16.15
CA TYR A 173 -2.70 -19.66 -16.40
C TYR A 173 -4.09 -20.15 -15.98
N GLU A 174 -4.62 -21.19 -16.62
CA GLU A 174 -5.98 -21.70 -16.34
C GLU A 174 -6.13 -22.19 -14.88
N ASP A 175 -5.08 -22.74 -14.27
CA ASP A 175 -5.05 -23.11 -12.85
C ASP A 175 -5.25 -21.86 -11.95
N THR A 176 -4.51 -20.80 -12.24
CA THR A 176 -4.57 -19.52 -11.54
C THR A 176 -5.93 -18.84 -11.72
N ILE A 177 -6.52 -18.94 -12.91
CA ILE A 177 -7.86 -18.44 -13.20
C ILE A 177 -8.90 -19.19 -12.36
N ALA A 178 -8.80 -20.52 -12.31
CA ALA A 178 -9.69 -21.34 -11.52
C ALA A 178 -9.63 -20.98 -10.02
N ASP A 179 -8.41 -20.81 -9.47
CA ASP A 179 -8.20 -20.38 -8.08
C ASP A 179 -8.79 -18.99 -7.83
N THR A 180 -8.55 -18.04 -8.73
CA THR A 180 -9.09 -16.68 -8.65
C THR A 180 -10.60 -16.69 -8.60
N LEU A 181 -11.26 -17.43 -9.50
CA LEU A 181 -12.71 -17.56 -9.54
C LEU A 181 -13.26 -18.30 -8.31
N HIS A 182 -12.54 -19.31 -7.80
CA HIS A 182 -12.91 -20.01 -6.59
C HIS A 182 -12.93 -19.07 -5.38
N PHE A 183 -11.83 -18.35 -5.12
CA PHE A 183 -11.77 -17.42 -4.00
C PHE A 183 -12.70 -16.21 -4.19
N ALA A 184 -12.84 -15.68 -5.41
CA ALA A 184 -13.77 -14.58 -5.68
C ALA A 184 -15.22 -14.90 -5.31
N ARG A 185 -15.65 -16.17 -5.40
CA ARG A 185 -16.97 -16.63 -4.97
C ARG A 185 -17.10 -16.77 -3.44
N MET A 186 -15.99 -17.03 -2.74
CA MET A 186 -15.95 -17.21 -1.29
C MET A 186 -15.81 -15.90 -0.51
N VAL A 187 -15.30 -14.85 -1.17
CA VAL A 187 -15.23 -13.52 -0.57
C VAL A 187 -16.64 -12.97 -0.34
N GLU A 188 -16.90 -12.61 0.91
CA GLU A 188 -18.12 -11.91 1.29
C GLU A 188 -18.14 -10.50 0.66
N LYS A 189 -19.25 -10.16 0.01
CA LYS A 189 -19.34 -8.95 -0.80
C LYS A 189 -19.59 -7.70 0.04
N GLY A 190 -18.84 -6.65 -0.25
CA GLY A 190 -19.04 -5.31 0.32
C GLY A 190 -17.79 -4.43 0.22
N PRO A 191 -17.80 -3.25 0.87
CA PRO A 191 -16.75 -2.24 0.75
C PRO A 191 -15.51 -2.63 1.56
N VAL A 192 -14.77 -3.61 1.04
CA VAL A 192 -13.59 -4.20 1.69
C VAL A 192 -12.43 -3.20 1.69
N VAL A 193 -12.13 -2.57 0.56
CA VAL A 193 -10.92 -1.73 0.43
C VAL A 193 -11.26 -0.26 0.62
N GLU A 194 -10.69 0.33 1.66
CA GLU A 194 -10.91 1.74 2.02
C GLU A 194 -9.96 2.66 1.24
N HIS A 195 -8.68 2.31 1.20
CA HIS A 195 -7.66 3.07 0.47
C HIS A 195 -6.66 2.15 -0.22
N ILE A 196 -6.19 2.58 -1.38
CA ILE A 196 -5.09 1.99 -2.12
C ILE A 196 -3.98 3.04 -2.19
N LEU A 197 -2.93 2.88 -1.38
CA LEU A 197 -1.83 3.84 -1.31
C LEU A 197 -0.71 3.38 -2.25
N ILE A 198 -0.39 4.22 -3.24
CA ILE A 198 0.63 3.90 -4.25
C ILE A 198 1.84 4.82 -4.07
N HIS A 199 2.98 4.25 -3.69
CA HIS A 199 4.22 4.98 -3.54
C HIS A 199 4.81 5.34 -4.91
N LEU A 200 5.08 6.62 -5.14
CA LEU A 200 5.62 7.17 -6.39
C LEU A 200 7.16 7.15 -6.38
N ASP A 201 7.77 5.96 -6.43
CA ASP A 201 9.23 5.80 -6.39
C ASP A 201 9.89 6.19 -7.73
N ARG A 202 9.20 5.97 -8.87
CA ARG A 202 9.73 6.24 -10.22
C ARG A 202 9.41 7.61 -10.79
N GLN A 203 9.01 8.57 -9.96
CA GLN A 203 8.57 9.91 -10.40
C GLN A 203 7.35 9.89 -11.33
N SER A 204 6.50 8.86 -11.26
CA SER A 204 5.24 8.88 -12.01
C SER A 204 4.36 10.04 -11.55
N SER A 205 3.54 10.57 -12.47
CA SER A 205 2.67 11.69 -12.12
C SER A 205 1.47 11.19 -11.32
N PRO A 206 1.08 11.83 -10.20
CA PRO A 206 -0.20 11.56 -9.55
C PRO A 206 -1.40 11.62 -10.51
N ALA A 207 -1.27 12.40 -11.59
CA ALA A 207 -2.27 12.53 -12.64
C ALA A 207 -2.61 11.19 -13.33
N ASP A 208 -1.63 10.29 -13.44
CA ASP A 208 -1.75 9.00 -14.14
C ASP A 208 -2.70 8.05 -13.41
N PHE A 209 -2.90 8.29 -12.11
CA PHE A 209 -3.76 7.48 -11.24
C PHE A 209 -5.19 8.02 -11.14
N ARG A 210 -5.50 9.20 -11.70
CA ARG A 210 -6.84 9.81 -11.59
C ARG A 210 -7.96 8.93 -12.14
N GLN A 211 -7.66 8.13 -13.17
CA GLN A 211 -8.63 7.19 -13.75
C GLN A 211 -9.15 6.18 -12.72
N TYR A 212 -8.34 5.79 -11.73
CA TYR A 212 -8.72 4.83 -10.69
C TYR A 212 -9.64 5.41 -9.59
N GLY A 213 -9.96 6.71 -9.65
CA GLY A 213 -10.88 7.34 -8.71
C GLY A 213 -10.29 7.60 -7.32
N PRO A 214 -11.13 8.03 -6.36
CA PRO A 214 -10.71 8.53 -5.05
C PRO A 214 -10.14 7.47 -4.10
N ARG A 215 -10.43 6.17 -4.34
CA ARG A 215 -9.87 5.06 -3.53
C ARG A 215 -8.34 4.96 -3.68
N VAL A 216 -7.81 5.30 -4.86
CA VAL A 216 -6.36 5.28 -5.13
C VAL A 216 -5.72 6.61 -4.74
N VAL A 217 -4.74 6.54 -3.85
CA VAL A 217 -4.01 7.69 -3.31
C VAL A 217 -2.53 7.54 -3.63
N PRO A 218 -2.05 8.15 -4.73
CA PRO A 218 -0.63 8.19 -5.01
C PRO A 218 0.07 9.11 -3.99
N PHE A 219 1.23 8.71 -3.50
CA PHE A 219 1.97 9.44 -2.46
C PHE A 219 3.49 9.43 -2.71
N TYR A 220 4.15 10.53 -2.34
CA TYR A 220 5.60 10.71 -2.51
C TYR A 220 6.42 10.22 -1.32
N ASN A 221 5.86 10.34 -0.11
CA ASN A 221 6.53 9.96 1.13
C ASN A 221 5.55 9.33 2.12
N TYR A 222 6.07 8.53 3.04
CA TYR A 222 5.26 7.79 3.99
C TYR A 222 4.50 8.65 5.02
N LEU A 223 4.85 9.94 5.16
CA LEU A 223 4.04 10.87 5.96
C LEU A 223 2.70 11.16 5.27
N GLN A 224 2.66 11.23 3.94
CA GLN A 224 1.40 11.35 3.20
C GLN A 224 0.49 10.13 3.42
N ALA A 225 1.04 8.92 3.36
CA ALA A 225 0.30 7.70 3.71
C ALA A 225 -0.22 7.73 5.16
N ALA A 226 0.60 8.20 6.10
CA ALA A 226 0.21 8.34 7.50
C ALA A 226 -0.94 9.35 7.70
N PHE A 227 -0.95 10.48 6.98
CA PHE A 227 -2.06 11.44 7.05
C PHE A 227 -3.38 10.84 6.59
N VAL A 228 -3.38 10.09 5.49
CA VAL A 228 -4.57 9.41 4.96
C VAL A 228 -5.11 8.39 5.97
N LEU A 229 -4.23 7.54 6.49
CA LEU A 229 -4.60 6.53 7.50
C LEU A 229 -5.08 7.17 8.80
N HIS A 230 -4.53 8.31 9.17
CA HIS A 230 -4.94 9.05 10.36
C HIS A 230 -6.32 9.68 10.20
N GLU A 231 -6.62 10.34 9.07
CA GLU A 231 -7.96 10.86 8.80
C GLU A 231 -9.02 9.75 8.66
N ALA A 232 -8.61 8.55 8.24
CA ALA A 232 -9.45 7.35 8.25
C ALA A 232 -9.61 6.71 9.64
N GLY A 233 -9.00 7.28 10.69
CA GLY A 233 -9.07 6.77 12.06
C GLY A 233 -8.34 5.45 12.28
N ARG A 234 -7.42 5.06 11.37
CA ARG A 234 -6.69 3.78 11.43
C ARG A 234 -5.41 3.86 12.23
N ILE A 235 -4.83 5.06 12.35
CA ILE A 235 -3.70 5.34 13.23
C ILE A 235 -3.94 6.65 14.00
N PRO A 236 -3.44 6.78 15.25
CA PRO A 236 -3.60 7.99 16.05
C PRO A 236 -2.64 9.11 15.61
N GLY A 237 -2.89 10.37 15.98
CA GLY A 237 -2.02 11.50 15.66
C GLY A 237 -0.56 11.31 16.11
N ARG A 238 -0.34 10.62 17.24
CA ARG A 238 1.01 10.25 17.71
C ARG A 238 1.79 9.36 16.73
N ALA A 239 1.11 8.52 15.94
CA ALA A 239 1.74 7.69 14.93
C ALA A 239 2.26 8.54 13.78
N VAL A 240 1.48 9.54 13.35
CA VAL A 240 1.90 10.52 12.33
C VAL A 240 3.17 11.24 12.76
N LEU A 241 3.24 11.68 14.01
CA LEU A 241 4.43 12.35 14.58
C LEU A 241 5.66 11.44 14.58
N ARG A 242 5.51 10.13 14.86
CA ARG A 242 6.62 9.16 14.83
C ARG A 242 7.12 8.90 13.41
N VAL A 243 6.22 8.84 12.42
CA VAL A 243 6.61 8.72 11.00
C VAL A 243 7.33 9.99 10.54
N ALA A 244 6.84 11.18 10.93
CA ALA A 244 7.51 12.44 10.66
C ALA A 244 8.92 12.50 11.29
N GLN A 245 9.07 12.05 12.54
CA GLN A 245 10.36 12.00 13.23
C GLN A 245 11.37 11.07 12.52
N ASP A 246 10.92 9.92 12.01
CA ASP A 246 11.75 8.99 11.23
C ASP A 246 12.25 9.65 9.92
N LEU A 247 11.37 10.39 9.23
CA LEU A 247 11.72 11.14 8.02
C LEU A 247 12.72 12.27 8.30
N ILE A 248 12.56 13.02 9.39
CA ILE A 248 13.50 14.06 9.83
C ILE A 248 14.87 13.43 10.14
N GLY A 249 14.89 12.32 10.87
CA GLY A 249 16.10 11.59 11.23
C GLY A 249 16.85 11.00 10.03
N ALA A 250 16.16 10.73 8.92
CA ALA A 250 16.77 10.32 7.66
C ALA A 250 17.45 11.49 6.89
N HIS A 251 17.59 12.68 7.51
CA HIS A 251 18.35 13.86 7.09
C HIS A 251 17.95 14.51 5.74
N ASN A 252 16.72 14.29 5.27
CA ASN A 252 16.25 14.83 3.98
C ASN A 252 14.97 15.68 4.07
N PHE A 253 14.42 15.94 5.26
CA PHE A 253 13.14 16.63 5.41
C PHE A 253 13.16 17.69 6.51
N ASP A 254 12.85 18.93 6.13
CA ASP A 254 12.53 20.03 7.06
C ASP A 254 11.01 20.08 7.36
N GLY A 255 10.64 20.71 8.48
CA GLY A 255 9.25 20.79 8.95
C GLY A 255 8.31 21.50 7.98
N ALA A 256 8.81 22.49 7.22
CA ALA A 256 8.00 23.17 6.21
C ALA A 256 7.72 22.25 5.00
N SER A 257 8.69 21.42 4.59
CA SER A 257 8.55 20.36 3.59
C SER A 257 7.54 19.29 4.02
N LEU A 258 7.52 18.94 5.30
CA LEU A 258 6.52 18.01 5.85
C LEU A 258 5.11 18.61 5.85
N GLY A 259 4.94 19.87 6.25
CA GLY A 259 3.65 20.57 6.14
C GLY A 259 3.15 20.67 4.69
N ARG A 260 4.05 20.97 3.73
CA ARG A 260 3.72 20.97 2.30
C ARG A 260 3.25 19.61 1.78
N SER A 261 3.72 18.51 2.38
CA SER A 261 3.27 17.15 2.02
C SER A 261 1.77 16.96 2.31
N PHE A 262 1.25 17.54 3.40
CA PHE A 262 -0.18 17.55 3.69
C PHE A 262 -0.96 18.39 2.67
N LEU A 263 -0.47 19.60 2.40
CA LEU A 263 -1.13 20.53 1.46
C LEU A 263 -1.25 19.94 0.06
N ASP A 264 -0.23 19.21 -0.43
CA ASP A 264 -0.29 18.46 -1.68
C ASP A 264 -1.45 17.45 -1.70
N LEU A 265 -1.58 16.61 -0.67
CA LEU A 265 -2.68 15.64 -0.57
C LEU A 265 -4.04 16.33 -0.52
N SER A 266 -4.16 17.44 0.23
CA SER A 266 -5.41 18.18 0.33
C SER A 266 -5.81 18.79 -1.01
N ARG A 267 -4.87 19.39 -1.74
CA ARG A 267 -5.10 19.92 -3.09
C ARG A 267 -5.54 18.84 -4.08
N ARG A 268 -5.02 17.63 -3.94
CA ARG A 268 -5.45 16.46 -4.75
C ARG A 268 -6.78 15.86 -4.28
N GLY A 269 -7.27 16.25 -3.10
CA GLY A 269 -8.54 15.81 -2.55
C GLY A 269 -8.46 14.43 -1.90
N HIS A 270 -7.39 14.15 -1.15
CA HIS A 270 -7.24 12.90 -0.38
C HIS A 270 -7.31 13.11 1.14
N VAL A 271 -7.12 14.34 1.62
CA VAL A 271 -7.28 14.71 3.04
C VAL A 271 -8.04 16.03 3.17
N SER A 272 -8.73 16.20 4.30
CA SER A 272 -9.68 17.30 4.59
C SER A 272 -9.19 18.29 5.65
N GLY A 273 -8.21 17.92 6.47
CA GLY A 273 -7.80 18.67 7.66
C GLY A 273 -8.40 18.16 8.97
N ARG A 274 -9.34 17.20 8.93
CA ARG A 274 -10.07 16.72 10.13
C ARG A 274 -9.16 16.11 11.19
N GLY A 275 -8.01 15.55 10.80
CA GLY A 275 -7.03 14.96 11.73
C GLY A 275 -6.02 15.95 12.34
N ILE A 276 -5.95 17.20 11.86
CA ILE A 276 -4.88 18.13 12.28
C ILE A 276 -4.95 18.45 13.78
N ALA A 277 -6.15 18.59 14.34
CA ALA A 277 -6.33 18.88 15.76
C ALA A 277 -5.78 17.76 16.67
N ASP A 278 -5.97 16.49 16.27
CA ASP A 278 -5.44 15.34 17.03
C ASP A 278 -3.92 15.26 16.95
N ILE A 279 -3.34 15.52 15.77
CA ILE A 279 -1.88 15.59 15.60
C ILE A 279 -1.28 16.69 16.51
N ALA A 280 -1.91 17.87 16.53
CA ALA A 280 -1.45 18.99 17.36
C ALA A 280 -1.59 18.69 18.87
N ALA A 281 -2.68 18.04 19.28
CA ALA A 281 -2.87 17.58 20.65
C ALA A 281 -1.80 16.56 21.06
N ALA A 282 -1.57 15.53 20.24
CA ALA A 282 -0.53 14.53 20.48
C ALA A 282 0.88 15.14 20.56
N TYR A 283 1.14 16.19 19.78
CA TYR A 283 2.42 16.91 19.85
C TYR A 283 2.58 17.64 21.19
N ARG A 284 1.55 18.36 21.64
CA ARG A 284 1.57 19.04 22.95
C ARG A 284 1.75 18.06 24.11
N GLU A 285 1.12 16.90 24.05
CA GLU A 285 1.32 15.83 25.04
C GLU A 285 2.77 15.35 25.05
N MET A 286 3.34 15.09 23.86
CA MET A 286 4.71 14.59 23.72
C MET A 286 5.77 15.59 24.21
N THR A 287 5.51 16.89 24.10
CA THR A 287 6.43 17.94 24.56
C THR A 287 6.16 18.39 26.00
N HIS A 288 5.22 17.75 26.71
CA HIS A 288 4.73 18.19 28.03
C HIS A 288 4.31 19.68 28.04
N GLY A 289 3.73 20.15 26.94
CA GLY A 289 3.31 21.55 26.78
C GLY A 289 4.46 22.55 26.63
N ARG A 290 5.72 22.11 26.58
CA ARG A 290 6.86 23.01 26.31
C ARG A 290 6.88 23.36 24.83
N PRO A 291 6.92 24.64 24.45
CA PRO A 291 7.03 25.03 23.05
C PRO A 291 8.42 24.68 22.53
N THR A 292 8.56 23.54 21.87
CA THR A 292 9.72 23.21 21.02
C THR A 292 9.51 23.80 19.63
N SER A 293 9.28 25.12 19.57
CA SER A 293 9.17 25.88 18.32
C SER A 293 10.45 25.83 17.48
N ALA A 294 11.58 25.42 18.08
CA ALA A 294 12.86 25.19 17.42
C ALA A 294 13.06 23.77 16.85
N SER A 295 12.07 22.87 16.96
CA SER A 295 12.17 21.53 16.37
C SER A 295 11.47 21.46 15.02
N GLU A 296 12.03 20.68 14.09
CA GLU A 296 11.42 20.42 12.76
C GLU A 296 10.00 19.86 12.87
N LEU A 297 9.74 19.05 13.89
CA LEU A 297 8.41 18.52 14.16
C LEU A 297 7.43 19.60 14.62
N GLY A 298 7.87 20.55 15.45
CA GLY A 298 7.08 21.72 15.83
C GLY A 298 6.77 22.62 14.64
N ALA A 299 7.74 22.84 13.76
CA ALA A 299 7.55 23.60 12.53
C ALA A 299 6.51 22.93 11.60
N MET A 300 6.53 21.59 11.49
CA MET A 300 5.50 20.84 10.77
C MET A 300 4.11 21.06 11.39
N VAL A 301 3.96 20.87 12.70
CA VAL A 301 2.65 21.00 13.38
C VAL A 301 2.11 22.43 13.26
N ALA A 302 2.95 23.45 13.47
CA ALA A 302 2.55 24.84 13.31
C ALA A 302 2.12 25.15 11.85
N SER A 303 2.79 24.57 10.86
CA SER A 303 2.41 24.69 9.45
C SER A 303 1.04 24.06 9.17
N LEU A 304 0.75 22.89 9.76
CA LEU A 304 -0.56 22.24 9.67
C LEU A 304 -1.66 23.08 10.31
N GLU A 305 -1.45 23.58 11.53
CA GLU A 305 -2.44 24.43 12.22
C GLU A 305 -2.72 25.72 11.45
N LYS A 306 -1.68 26.34 10.87
CA LYS A 306 -1.81 27.57 10.07
C LYS A 306 -2.63 27.36 8.79
N MET A 307 -2.56 26.19 8.15
CA MET A 307 -3.27 25.96 6.89
C MET A 307 -4.73 25.55 7.06
N VAL A 308 -5.18 25.15 8.26
CA VAL A 308 -6.57 24.69 8.51
C VAL A 308 -7.64 25.60 7.88
N PRO A 309 -7.56 26.94 7.99
CA PRO A 309 -8.58 27.83 7.40
C PRO A 309 -8.63 27.81 5.87
N GLU A 310 -7.55 27.37 5.21
CA GLU A 310 -7.43 27.31 3.74
C GLU A 310 -7.83 25.94 3.17
N LEU A 311 -8.00 24.93 4.02
CA LEU A 311 -8.33 23.58 3.60
C LEU A 311 -9.78 23.47 3.15
N ARG A 312 -9.99 22.72 2.08
CA ARG A 312 -11.33 22.45 1.54
C ARG A 312 -11.83 21.10 2.05
N PRO A 313 -13.14 20.95 2.32
CA PRO A 313 -13.74 19.65 2.53
C PRO A 313 -13.45 18.71 1.34
N LEU A 314 -13.32 17.42 1.63
CA LEU A 314 -13.26 16.42 0.57
C LEU A 314 -14.56 16.47 -0.23
N ALA A 315 -14.45 16.75 -1.53
CA ALA A 315 -15.58 16.60 -2.43
C ALA A 315 -16.03 15.14 -2.42
N ALA A 316 -17.34 14.89 -2.33
CA ALA A 316 -17.89 13.57 -2.57
C ALA A 316 -17.58 13.18 -4.02
N ARG A 317 -16.58 12.32 -4.20
CA ARG A 317 -16.21 11.75 -5.50
C ARG A 317 -16.72 10.34 -5.54
N GLU A 318 -17.53 10.02 -6.53
CA GLU A 318 -17.96 8.65 -6.77
C GLU A 318 -16.79 7.84 -7.33
N GLN A 319 -16.74 6.56 -6.94
CA GLN A 319 -15.78 5.62 -7.51
C GLN A 319 -16.22 5.31 -8.95
N PRO A 320 -15.38 5.59 -9.97
CA PRO A 320 -15.74 5.35 -11.35
C PRO A 320 -15.85 3.86 -11.65
N THR A 321 -16.70 3.50 -12.62
CA THR A 321 -16.68 2.15 -13.21
C THR A 321 -15.45 2.03 -14.10
N LEU A 322 -14.54 1.12 -13.75
CA LEU A 322 -13.29 0.90 -14.47
C LEU A 322 -13.46 -0.14 -15.58
N ASP A 323 -13.01 0.19 -16.79
CA ASP A 323 -12.92 -0.78 -17.88
C ASP A 323 -11.62 -1.61 -17.75
N TYR A 324 -11.67 -2.59 -16.86
CA TYR A 324 -10.53 -3.48 -16.61
C TYR A 324 -10.08 -4.25 -17.86
N ARG A 325 -10.97 -4.50 -18.83
CA ARG A 325 -10.65 -5.21 -20.07
C ARG A 325 -9.76 -4.37 -20.97
N SER A 326 -10.08 -3.09 -21.14
CA SER A 326 -9.23 -2.14 -21.87
C SER A 326 -7.92 -1.87 -21.12
N MET A 327 -7.99 -1.73 -19.79
CA MET A 327 -6.79 -1.46 -18.98
C MET A 327 -5.78 -2.61 -19.01
N VAL A 328 -6.21 -3.87 -18.93
CA VAL A 328 -5.28 -5.02 -18.99
C VAL A 328 -4.60 -5.15 -20.36
N GLU A 329 -5.25 -4.71 -21.43
CA GLU A 329 -4.66 -4.65 -22.77
C GLU A 329 -3.63 -3.54 -22.90
N ALA A 330 -3.87 -2.37 -22.32
CA ALA A 330 -2.91 -1.27 -22.30
C ALA A 330 -1.61 -1.61 -21.53
N HIS A 331 -1.72 -2.47 -20.51
CA HIS A 331 -0.56 -2.98 -19.77
C HIS A 331 0.19 -4.10 -20.53
N ASN A 332 -0.37 -4.65 -21.61
CA ASN A 332 0.30 -5.64 -22.42
C ASN A 332 1.32 -4.97 -23.40
N PRO A 333 2.61 -5.35 -23.35
CA PRO A 333 3.69 -4.69 -24.11
C PRO A 333 3.56 -4.81 -25.63
N ARG A 334 2.73 -5.74 -26.12
CA ARG A 334 2.48 -5.92 -27.56
C ARG A 334 1.52 -4.88 -28.14
N ALA A 335 0.70 -4.22 -27.33
CA ALA A 335 -0.17 -3.14 -27.78
C ALA A 335 0.59 -1.83 -28.04
N ARG A 336 1.75 -1.63 -27.40
CA ARG A 336 2.65 -0.48 -27.64
C ARG A 336 3.48 -0.57 -28.93
N LYS A 337 3.35 -1.65 -29.70
CA LYS A 337 3.93 -1.78 -31.04
C LYS A 337 2.82 -1.83 -32.09
N LYS A 338 2.18 -0.69 -32.34
CA LYS A 338 1.53 -0.40 -33.61
C LYS A 338 1.70 1.07 -33.92
#